data_AF-A0A9P7FCM5-F1
#
_entry.id   AF-A0A9P7FCM5-F1
#
_cell.length_a   1.000
_cell.length_b   1.000
_cell.length_c   1.000
_cell.angle_alpha   90.00
_cell.angle_beta   90.00
_cell.angle_gamma   90.00
#
_symmetry.space_group_name_H-M   'P 1'
#
loop_
_entity.id
_entity.type
_entity.pdbx_description
1 polymer ?
#
loop_
_entity_poly.entity_id
_entity_poly.type
_entity_poly.pdbx_seq_one_letter_code
_entity_poly.pdbx_strand_id
1 'polypeptide(L)'
;LPPSPSTENHLQQWISAFINLSPNSQAQGASVLEGIASSSKNVTSRPNTTSISRTLFDSSKEIATSSGLDSTYNFGIHHFIQDLTNTGEYCPLNLFSNRNTEHLHREGHSLKCTKVHVNRVSHHLLDLSQFKSEHNLDPLTWQEAFQCYLSWITDVGDTPSIKQWTMHFTTLAKDKAIHKNFCAILEFNIKTRQN
;
A
#
# COMPACT_ATOMS: atom_id res chain seq x y z
N LEU A 1 -39.32 -35.75 29.77
CA LEU A 1 -39.18 -34.46 29.06
C LEU A 1 -40.13 -33.47 29.70
N PRO A 2 -39.68 -32.32 30.23
CA PRO A 2 -40.60 -31.31 30.75
C PRO A 2 -41.31 -30.58 29.60
N PRO A 3 -42.56 -30.09 29.80
CA PRO A 3 -43.34 -29.44 28.75
C PRO A 3 -42.83 -28.03 28.48
N SER A 4 -42.81 -27.64 27.21
CA SER A 4 -42.48 -26.30 26.74
C SER A 4 -43.49 -25.26 27.24
N PRO A 5 -43.05 -24.08 27.74
CA PRO A 5 -43.97 -23.05 28.21
C PRO A 5 -44.78 -22.44 27.06
N SER A 6 -46.10 -22.39 27.23
CA SER A 6 -47.05 -21.85 26.27
C SER A 6 -46.94 -20.33 26.15
N THR A 7 -46.88 -19.84 24.91
CA THR A 7 -46.81 -18.42 24.50
C THR A 7 -47.95 -17.56 25.08
N GLU A 8 -49.05 -18.20 25.48
CA GLU A 8 -50.26 -17.57 25.99
C GLU A 8 -50.06 -16.84 27.33
N ASN A 9 -49.17 -17.33 28.21
CA ASN A 9 -48.85 -16.69 29.48
C ASN A 9 -48.10 -15.36 29.31
N HIS A 10 -47.36 -15.21 28.22
CA HIS A 10 -46.51 -14.04 27.99
C HIS A 10 -47.31 -12.83 27.49
N LEU A 11 -48.39 -13.08 26.71
CA LEU A 11 -49.27 -12.02 26.23
C LEU A 11 -50.09 -11.42 27.38
N GLN A 12 -50.60 -12.25 28.27
CA GLN A 12 -51.33 -11.77 29.45
C GLN A 12 -50.44 -10.94 30.37
N GLN A 13 -49.20 -11.37 30.62
CA GLN A 13 -48.23 -10.58 31.39
C GLN A 13 -47.92 -9.21 30.76
N TRP A 14 -47.80 -9.15 29.44
CA TRP A 14 -47.57 -7.89 28.72
C TRP A 14 -48.74 -6.94 28.83
N ILE A 15 -49.97 -7.44 28.69
CA ILE A 15 -51.19 -6.62 28.80
C ILE A 15 -51.32 -6.07 30.23
N SER A 16 -51.05 -6.89 31.25
CA SER A 16 -51.07 -6.43 32.65
C SER A 16 -50.00 -5.37 32.93
N ALA A 17 -48.79 -5.53 32.39
CA ALA A 17 -47.72 -4.55 32.55
C ALA A 17 -48.03 -3.23 31.85
N PHE A 18 -48.67 -3.28 30.68
CA PHE A 18 -49.04 -2.08 29.91
C PHE A 18 -50.12 -1.24 30.61
N ILE A 19 -51.12 -1.87 31.23
CA ILE A 19 -52.19 -1.18 31.98
C ILE A 19 -51.63 -0.44 33.21
N ASN A 20 -50.54 -0.93 33.79
CA ASN A 20 -49.89 -0.30 34.95
C ASN A 20 -48.97 0.88 34.60
N LEU A 21 -48.83 1.24 33.32
CA LEU A 21 -48.04 2.39 32.89
C LEU A 21 -48.81 3.71 33.12
N SER A 22 -48.08 4.82 33.26
CA SER A 22 -48.71 6.15 33.34
C SER A 22 -49.40 6.52 32.01
N PRO A 23 -50.44 7.38 32.02
CA PRO A 23 -51.21 7.71 30.80
C PRO A 23 -50.35 8.22 29.63
N ASN A 24 -49.32 9.02 29.92
CA ASN A 24 -48.38 9.50 28.90
C ASN A 24 -47.52 8.37 28.30
N SER A 25 -47.16 7.37 29.11
CA SER A 25 -46.36 6.23 28.66
C SER A 25 -47.20 5.24 27.85
N GLN A 26 -48.49 5.08 28.19
CA GLN A 26 -49.43 4.29 27.40
C GLN A 26 -49.67 4.92 26.01
N ALA A 27 -49.81 6.25 25.94
CA ALA A 27 -49.97 6.97 24.68
C ALA A 27 -48.75 6.83 23.76
N GLN A 28 -47.54 6.89 24.32
CA GLN A 28 -46.30 6.64 23.56
C GLN A 28 -46.18 5.18 23.11
N GLY A 29 -46.53 4.22 23.97
CA GLY A 29 -46.53 2.80 23.61
C GLY A 29 -47.53 2.44 22.52
N ALA A 30 -48.73 3.04 22.54
CA ALA A 30 -49.74 2.87 21.50
C ALA A 30 -49.28 3.43 20.15
N SER A 31 -48.63 4.60 20.14
CA SER A 31 -48.08 5.19 18.92
C SER A 31 -46.97 4.33 18.28
N VAL A 32 -46.14 3.69 19.11
CA VAL A 32 -45.11 2.74 18.64
C VAL A 32 -45.75 1.47 18.06
N LEU A 33 -46.79 0.92 18.71
CA LEU A 33 -47.51 -0.26 18.20
C LEU A 33 -48.22 0.03 16.88
N GLU A 34 -48.82 1.21 16.73
CA GLU A 34 -49.48 1.65 15.50
C GLU A 34 -48.46 1.87 14.37
N GLY A 35 -47.25 2.34 14.70
CA GLY A 35 -46.10 2.40 13.79
C GLY A 35 -45.63 1.03 13.32
N ILE A 36 -45.63 0.02 14.19
CA ILE A 36 -45.25 -1.36 13.84
C ILE A 36 -46.35 -2.04 13.01
N ALA A 37 -47.63 -1.85 13.36
CA ALA A 37 -48.76 -2.36 12.58
C ALA A 37 -48.82 -1.75 11.18
N SER A 38 -48.45 -0.47 11.04
CA SER A 38 -48.32 0.22 9.75
C SER A 38 -47.09 -0.23 8.96
N SER A 39 -46.02 -0.67 9.64
CA SER A 39 -44.80 -1.21 9.01
C SER A 39 -44.95 -2.67 8.55
N SER A 40 -45.94 -3.41 9.08
CA SER A 40 -46.18 -4.82 8.75
C SER A 40 -46.74 -5.06 7.33
N LYS A 41 -46.99 -4.03 6.52
CA LYS A 41 -47.31 -4.19 5.09
C LYS A 41 -46.10 -4.13 4.15
N ASN A 42 -44.92 -3.82 4.65
CA ASN A 42 -43.69 -3.89 3.87
C ASN A 42 -42.78 -4.94 4.48
N VAL A 43 -42.93 -6.19 4.03
CA VAL A 43 -41.92 -7.23 4.23
C VAL A 43 -40.63 -6.71 3.61
N THR A 44 -39.72 -6.19 4.44
CA THR A 44 -38.40 -5.74 4.03
C THR A 44 -37.61 -6.96 3.61
N SER A 45 -37.63 -7.26 2.30
CA SER A 45 -36.63 -8.09 1.67
C SER A 45 -35.25 -7.57 2.07
N ARG A 46 -34.33 -8.48 2.42
CA ARG A 46 -32.89 -8.20 2.58
C ARG A 46 -32.45 -7.15 1.54
N PRO A 47 -31.80 -6.05 1.93
CA PRO A 47 -31.42 -5.00 0.99
C PRO A 47 -30.64 -5.65 -0.16
N ASN A 48 -31.15 -5.48 -1.37
CA ASN A 48 -30.57 -6.06 -2.57
C ASN A 48 -29.24 -5.32 -2.82
N THR A 49 -28.13 -5.94 -2.44
CA THR A 49 -26.79 -5.36 -2.56
C THR A 49 -26.26 -5.36 -4.00
N THR A 50 -27.13 -5.58 -4.99
CA THR A 50 -26.78 -5.59 -6.41
C THR A 50 -26.38 -4.22 -6.95
N SER A 51 -26.72 -3.11 -6.25
CA SER A 51 -26.35 -1.74 -6.64
C SER A 51 -25.24 -1.11 -5.81
N ILE A 52 -24.71 -1.79 -4.79
CA ILE A 52 -23.53 -1.29 -4.07
C ILE A 52 -22.34 -1.52 -5.00
N SER A 53 -21.83 -0.43 -5.59
CA SER A 53 -20.56 -0.42 -6.28
C SER A 53 -19.52 -1.10 -5.39
N ARG A 54 -18.91 -2.20 -5.86
CA ARG A 54 -17.85 -2.93 -5.13
C ARG A 54 -16.55 -2.13 -5.01
N THR A 55 -16.54 -0.90 -5.51
CA THR A 55 -15.39 -0.03 -5.54
C THR A 55 -15.23 0.65 -4.19
N LEU A 56 -14.36 0.09 -3.35
CA LEU A 56 -14.03 0.63 -2.01
C LEU A 56 -13.26 1.95 -2.09
N PHE A 57 -12.58 2.23 -3.21
CA PHE A 57 -11.80 3.43 -3.47
C PHE A 57 -12.18 4.00 -4.83
N ASP A 58 -12.71 5.22 -4.84
CA ASP A 58 -13.28 5.87 -6.03
C ASP A 58 -12.46 7.12 -6.35
N SER A 59 -11.61 7.04 -7.38
CA SER A 59 -10.72 8.13 -7.78
C SER A 59 -11.47 9.40 -8.19
N SER A 60 -12.76 9.31 -8.54
CA SER A 60 -13.59 10.49 -8.82
C SER A 60 -14.01 11.25 -7.56
N LYS A 61 -13.90 10.60 -6.39
CA LYS A 61 -14.18 11.15 -5.06
C LYS A 61 -12.92 11.48 -4.28
N GLU A 62 -11.75 11.11 -4.80
CA GLU A 62 -10.47 11.51 -4.25
C GLU A 62 -10.24 13.00 -4.56
N ILE A 63 -9.88 13.77 -3.53
CA ILE A 63 -9.45 15.15 -3.72
C ILE A 63 -8.12 15.08 -4.44
N ALA A 64 -8.00 15.78 -5.58
CA ALA A 64 -6.73 15.90 -6.28
C ALA A 64 -5.68 16.42 -5.30
N THR A 65 -4.75 15.55 -4.89
CA THR A 65 -3.50 15.99 -4.26
C THR A 65 -2.84 16.95 -5.23
N SER A 66 -2.50 18.17 -4.77
CA SER A 66 -1.73 19.10 -5.60
C SER A 66 -0.54 18.37 -6.19
N SER A 67 -0.27 18.57 -7.49
CA SER A 67 0.77 17.80 -8.21
C SER A 67 2.18 17.97 -7.63
N GLY A 68 2.34 18.88 -6.66
CA GLY A 68 3.39 18.81 -5.66
C GLY A 68 2.73 18.67 -4.29
N LEU A 69 2.80 17.48 -3.70
CA LEU A 69 3.23 17.50 -2.31
C LEU A 69 4.64 18.09 -2.43
N ASP A 70 4.83 19.32 -1.96
CA ASP A 70 6.14 19.96 -1.81
C ASP A 70 6.87 19.24 -0.67
N SER A 71 7.00 17.92 -0.84
CA SER A 71 7.84 17.07 -0.04
C SER A 71 9.22 17.61 -0.30
N THR A 72 9.87 18.07 0.76
CA THR A 72 11.30 18.39 0.80
C THR A 72 12.18 17.28 0.21
N TYR A 73 11.61 16.09 -0.05
CA TYR A 73 12.26 14.89 -0.55
C TYR A 73 11.84 14.44 -1.96
N ASN A 74 11.16 15.27 -2.76
CA ASN A 74 10.96 14.93 -4.19
C ASN A 74 12.23 15.21 -5.01
N PHE A 75 13.33 14.58 -4.62
CA PHE A 75 14.62 14.82 -5.23
C PHE A 75 14.72 14.27 -6.67
N GLY A 76 13.77 13.45 -7.10
CA GLY A 76 13.92 12.70 -8.35
C GLY A 76 15.21 11.86 -8.36
N ILE A 77 15.50 11.24 -9.49
CA ILE A 77 16.68 10.38 -9.62
C ILE A 77 17.88 11.21 -10.04
N HIS A 78 18.95 11.14 -9.25
CA HIS A 78 20.17 11.90 -9.50
C HIS A 78 20.88 11.45 -10.78
N HIS A 79 21.46 12.39 -11.54
CA HIS A 79 22.10 12.12 -12.84
C HIS A 79 23.19 11.05 -12.78
N PHE A 80 23.94 10.94 -11.68
CA PHE A 80 24.93 9.85 -11.51
C PHE A 80 24.34 8.44 -11.63
N ILE A 81 23.10 8.22 -11.19
CA ILE A 81 22.41 6.93 -11.35
C ILE A 81 22.08 6.69 -12.84
N GLN A 82 21.66 7.75 -13.54
CA GLN A 82 21.39 7.69 -14.97
C GLN A 82 22.67 7.40 -15.77
N ASP A 83 23.79 8.04 -15.42
CA ASP A 83 25.08 7.84 -16.09
C ASP A 83 25.60 6.41 -15.95
N LEU A 84 25.47 5.81 -14.76
CA LEU A 84 25.78 4.38 -14.54
C LEU A 84 24.95 3.49 -15.47
N THR A 85 23.65 3.75 -15.55
CA THR A 85 22.73 2.94 -16.36
C THR A 85 22.99 3.11 -17.86
N ASN A 86 23.21 4.35 -18.32
CA ASN A 86 23.48 4.68 -19.72
C ASN A 86 24.79 4.07 -20.23
N THR A 87 25.75 3.84 -19.34
CA THR A 87 27.01 3.18 -19.67
C THR A 87 26.92 1.65 -19.60
N GLY A 88 25.77 1.09 -19.22
CA GLY A 88 25.57 -0.34 -19.05
C GLY A 88 26.28 -0.92 -17.82
N GLU A 89 26.76 -0.06 -16.92
CA GLU A 89 27.38 -0.47 -15.67
C GLU A 89 26.32 -0.90 -14.65
N TYR A 90 26.71 -1.81 -13.74
CA TYR A 90 25.83 -2.26 -12.68
C TYR A 90 25.43 -1.07 -11.78
N CYS A 91 24.12 -0.91 -11.57
CA CYS A 91 23.57 0.11 -10.67
C CYS A 91 23.07 -0.54 -9.36
N PRO A 92 23.78 -0.37 -8.24
CA PRO A 92 23.38 -0.93 -6.95
C PRO A 92 22.04 -0.40 -6.44
N LEU A 93 21.21 -1.25 -5.81
CA LEU A 93 19.90 -0.80 -5.30
C LEU A 93 20.04 0.23 -4.19
N ASN A 94 21.08 0.08 -3.36
CA ASN A 94 21.29 0.95 -2.20
C ASN A 94 21.33 2.43 -2.59
N LEU A 95 21.72 2.79 -3.82
CA LEU A 95 21.71 4.16 -4.33
C LEU A 95 20.31 4.76 -4.38
N PHE A 96 19.27 3.94 -4.53
CA PHE A 96 17.87 4.34 -4.54
C PHE A 96 17.25 4.47 -3.15
N SER A 97 17.99 4.19 -2.07
CA SER A 97 17.49 4.49 -0.72
C SER A 97 17.34 6.00 -0.54
N ASN A 98 16.38 6.44 0.28
CA ASN A 98 16.16 7.86 0.58
C ASN A 98 17.43 8.51 1.14
N ARG A 99 18.14 7.81 2.03
CA ARG A 99 19.41 8.28 2.60
C ARG A 99 20.47 8.55 1.53
N ASN A 100 20.67 7.61 0.60
CA ASN A 100 21.69 7.80 -0.43
C ASN A 100 21.22 8.77 -1.51
N THR A 101 19.92 8.82 -1.82
CA THR A 101 19.33 9.82 -2.71
C THR A 101 19.54 11.23 -2.15
N GLU A 102 19.22 11.45 -0.87
CA GLU A 102 19.49 12.72 -0.19
C GLU A 102 20.98 13.08 -0.23
N HIS A 103 21.86 12.12 0.07
CA HIS A 103 23.31 12.33 0.03
C HIS A 103 23.79 12.69 -1.38
N LEU A 104 23.29 12.02 -2.42
CA LEU A 104 23.60 12.32 -3.83
C LEU A 104 23.20 13.76 -4.18
N HIS A 105 22.01 14.19 -3.80
CA HIS A 105 21.51 15.53 -4.13
C HIS A 105 22.15 16.64 -3.30
N ARG A 106 22.44 16.38 -2.03
CA ARG A 106 23.04 17.36 -1.11
C ARG A 106 24.54 17.53 -1.33
N GLU A 107 25.24 16.42 -1.55
CA GLU A 107 26.71 16.35 -1.51
C GLU A 107 27.30 15.88 -2.85
N GLY A 108 26.51 15.81 -3.92
CA GLY A 108 26.92 15.29 -5.23
C GLY A 108 28.20 15.90 -5.81
N HIS A 109 28.45 17.18 -5.56
CA HIS A 109 29.66 17.88 -6.00
C HIS A 109 30.94 17.40 -5.29
N SER A 110 30.82 16.78 -4.12
CA SER A 110 31.93 16.26 -3.32
C SER A 110 32.15 14.76 -3.53
N LEU A 111 31.26 14.08 -4.25
CA LEU A 111 31.36 12.65 -4.50
C LEU A 111 32.47 12.33 -5.50
N LYS A 112 33.20 11.25 -5.23
CA LYS A 112 34.26 10.79 -6.10
C LYS A 112 33.66 10.15 -7.34
N CYS A 113 34.23 10.48 -8.49
CA CYS A 113 33.95 9.82 -9.76
C CYS A 113 35.22 9.17 -10.30
N THR A 114 35.10 7.94 -10.79
CA THR A 114 36.18 7.19 -11.44
C THR A 114 36.04 7.30 -12.95
N LYS A 115 37.17 7.44 -13.65
CA LYS A 115 37.20 7.42 -15.11
C LYS A 115 37.13 5.98 -15.60
N VAL A 116 36.08 5.64 -16.33
CA VAL A 116 35.86 4.33 -16.95
C VAL A 116 35.86 4.49 -18.47
N HIS A 117 36.35 3.49 -19.20
CA HIS A 117 36.42 3.53 -20.66
C HIS A 117 35.47 2.49 -21.26
N VAL A 118 34.37 2.95 -21.82
CA VAL A 118 33.33 2.12 -22.44
C VAL A 118 33.24 2.49 -23.91
N ASN A 119 33.30 1.51 -24.82
CA ASN A 119 33.17 1.72 -26.27
C ASN A 119 34.11 2.79 -26.85
N ARG A 120 35.37 2.86 -26.37
CA ARG A 120 36.37 3.87 -26.77
C ARG A 120 36.07 5.31 -26.32
N VAL A 121 35.03 5.52 -25.53
CA VAL A 121 34.67 6.80 -24.92
C VAL A 121 34.99 6.75 -23.43
N SER A 122 35.58 7.83 -22.91
CA SER A 122 35.83 7.95 -21.48
C SER A 122 34.62 8.55 -20.79
N HIS A 123 34.10 7.85 -19.79
CA HIS A 123 33.00 8.31 -18.92
C HIS A 123 33.54 8.55 -17.51
N HIS A 124 33.01 9.55 -16.82
CA HIS A 124 33.26 9.77 -15.40
C HIS A 124 32.05 9.26 -14.64
N LEU A 125 32.22 8.14 -13.94
CA LEU A 125 31.12 7.45 -13.25
C LEU A 125 31.30 7.54 -11.76
N LEU A 126 30.20 7.53 -11.02
CA LEU A 126 30.19 7.56 -9.56
C LEU A 126 30.99 6.39 -8.98
N ASP A 127 31.94 6.69 -8.10
CA ASP A 127 32.70 5.65 -7.38
C ASP A 127 31.80 4.96 -6.35
N LEU A 128 31.45 3.70 -6.58
CA LEU A 128 30.56 2.94 -5.72
C LEU A 128 31.19 2.55 -4.37
N SER A 129 32.53 2.61 -4.25
CA SER A 129 33.24 2.23 -3.02
C SER A 129 32.99 3.18 -1.84
N GLN A 130 32.53 4.41 -2.12
CA GLN A 130 32.17 5.38 -1.09
C GLN A 130 30.81 5.11 -0.43
N PHE A 131 30.02 4.19 -0.99
CA PHE A 131 28.74 3.77 -0.43
C PHE A 131 28.86 2.45 0.33
N LYS A 132 27.97 2.24 1.31
CA LYS A 132 27.91 0.97 2.02
C LYS A 132 27.56 -0.16 1.05
N SER A 133 28.21 -1.31 1.18
CA SER A 133 27.91 -2.48 0.33
C SER A 133 26.43 -2.83 0.35
N GLU A 134 25.88 -3.09 -0.84
CA GLU A 134 24.49 -3.48 -1.00
C GLU A 134 24.13 -4.78 -0.28
N HIS A 135 25.09 -5.70 -0.11
CA HIS A 135 24.91 -6.95 0.63
C HIS A 135 24.55 -6.73 2.12
N ASN A 136 24.76 -5.52 2.64
CA ASN A 136 24.46 -5.16 4.02
C ASN A 136 23.17 -4.33 4.16
N LEU A 137 22.33 -4.27 3.12
CA LEU A 137 21.00 -3.67 3.24
C LEU A 137 20.17 -4.45 4.26
N ASP A 138 19.37 -3.74 5.04
CA ASP A 138 18.33 -4.34 5.85
C ASP A 138 17.01 -4.47 5.04
N PRO A 139 16.07 -5.32 5.47
CA PRO A 139 14.84 -5.57 4.71
C PRO A 139 14.00 -4.32 4.44
N LEU A 140 13.95 -3.38 5.39
CA LEU A 140 13.14 -2.17 5.26
C LEU A 140 13.76 -1.21 4.24
N THR A 141 15.06 -0.94 4.37
CA THR A 141 15.79 -0.10 3.39
C THR A 141 15.75 -0.73 2.00
N TRP A 142 15.82 -2.06 1.88
CA TRP A 142 15.67 -2.75 0.60
C TRP A 142 14.29 -2.53 -0.03
N GLN A 143 13.20 -2.66 0.75
CA GLN A 143 11.84 -2.42 0.25
C GLN A 143 11.67 -0.98 -0.24
N GLU A 144 12.12 -0.01 0.57
CA GLU A 144 12.10 1.41 0.23
C GLU A 144 12.87 1.68 -1.08
N ALA A 145 14.13 1.24 -1.14
CA ALA A 145 14.98 1.45 -2.31
C ALA A 145 14.42 0.76 -3.57
N PHE A 146 13.79 -0.42 -3.42
CA PHE A 146 13.13 -1.10 -4.54
C PHE A 146 11.91 -0.34 -5.04
N GLN A 147 11.12 0.29 -4.16
CA GLN A 147 10.00 1.13 -4.57
C GLN A 147 10.48 2.35 -5.36
N CYS A 148 11.54 3.02 -4.90
CA CYS A 148 12.17 4.12 -5.63
C CYS A 148 12.71 3.67 -7.00
N TYR A 149 13.35 2.50 -7.05
CA TYR A 149 13.81 1.88 -8.29
C TYR A 149 12.67 1.57 -9.27
N LEU A 150 11.53 1.06 -8.78
CA LEU A 150 10.35 0.81 -9.62
C LEU A 150 9.77 2.11 -10.17
N SER A 151 9.66 3.16 -9.34
CA SER A 151 9.21 4.48 -9.79
C SER A 151 10.12 4.99 -10.90
N TRP A 152 11.44 4.90 -10.72
CA TRP A 152 12.39 5.32 -11.74
C TRP A 152 12.30 4.51 -13.03
N ILE A 153 12.14 3.18 -12.94
CA ILE A 153 11.95 2.34 -14.12
C ILE A 153 10.70 2.72 -14.91
N THR A 154 9.66 3.25 -14.27
CA THR A 154 8.50 3.76 -15.02
C THR A 154 8.84 4.96 -15.90
N ASP A 155 9.88 5.72 -15.55
CA ASP A 155 10.32 6.90 -16.32
C ASP A 155 11.26 6.53 -17.47
N VAL A 156 12.10 5.48 -17.30
CA VAL A 156 13.18 5.16 -18.24
C VAL A 156 13.03 3.81 -18.96
N GLY A 157 12.19 2.91 -18.44
CA GLY A 157 12.05 1.54 -18.92
C GLY A 157 10.88 1.35 -19.88
N ASP A 158 10.93 0.26 -20.64
CA ASP A 158 9.81 -0.18 -21.45
C ASP A 158 8.76 -0.94 -20.61
N THR A 159 7.53 -1.05 -21.13
CA THR A 159 6.43 -1.72 -20.44
C THR A 159 6.76 -3.17 -20.01
N PRO A 160 7.44 -4.00 -20.85
CA PRO A 160 7.93 -5.31 -20.43
C PRO A 160 8.85 -5.26 -19.20
N SER A 161 9.86 -4.38 -19.18
CA SER A 161 10.79 -4.26 -18.05
C SER A 161 10.07 -3.81 -16.78
N ILE A 162 9.18 -2.81 -16.87
CA ILE A 162 8.37 -2.35 -15.73
C ILE A 162 7.58 -3.52 -15.14
N LYS A 163 6.89 -4.29 -15.99
CA LYS A 163 6.09 -5.44 -15.56
C LYS A 163 6.95 -6.52 -14.92
N GLN A 164 8.10 -6.85 -15.53
CA GLN A 164 9.02 -7.85 -15.03
C GLN A 164 9.54 -7.48 -13.63
N TRP A 165 10.06 -6.27 -13.45
CA TRP A 165 10.63 -5.83 -12.17
C TRP A 165 9.57 -5.67 -11.08
N THR A 166 8.37 -5.20 -11.44
CA THR A 166 7.23 -5.14 -10.51
C THR A 166 6.84 -6.55 -10.05
N MET A 167 6.76 -7.52 -10.97
CA MET A 167 6.43 -8.90 -10.63
C MET A 167 7.52 -9.55 -9.76
N HIS A 168 8.79 -9.32 -10.09
CA HIS A 168 9.94 -9.79 -9.31
C HIS A 168 9.88 -9.28 -7.87
N PHE A 169 9.75 -7.96 -7.69
CA PHE A 169 9.65 -7.35 -6.37
C PHE A 169 8.46 -7.87 -5.57
N THR A 170 7.26 -7.86 -6.17
CA THR A 170 6.05 -8.29 -5.46
C THR A 170 6.08 -9.77 -5.09
N THR A 171 6.75 -10.61 -5.87
CA THR A 171 6.96 -12.02 -5.55
C THR A 171 7.89 -12.17 -4.34
N LEU A 172 9.04 -11.48 -4.36
CA LEU A 172 10.00 -11.52 -3.24
C LEU A 172 9.45 -10.91 -1.95
N ALA A 173 8.75 -9.77 -2.06
CA ALA A 173 8.18 -9.05 -0.91
C ALA A 173 7.04 -9.82 -0.22
N LYS A 174 6.33 -10.69 -0.95
CA LYS A 174 5.27 -11.55 -0.39
C LYS A 174 5.81 -12.83 0.23
N ASP A 175 7.08 -13.16 0.03
CA ASP A 175 7.67 -14.36 0.60
C ASP A 175 7.69 -14.24 2.13
N LYS A 176 7.01 -15.16 2.81
CA LYS A 176 7.00 -15.21 4.29
C LYS A 176 8.40 -15.44 4.85
N ALA A 177 9.30 -16.00 4.05
CA ALA A 177 10.70 -16.20 4.40
C ALA A 177 11.52 -14.90 4.35
N ILE A 178 10.97 -13.76 3.90
CA ILE A 178 11.72 -12.51 3.79
C ILE A 178 12.37 -12.11 5.12
N HIS A 179 11.71 -12.35 6.25
CA HIS A 179 12.28 -12.06 7.56
C HIS A 179 13.33 -13.07 8.04
N LYS A 180 13.30 -14.31 7.53
CA LYS A 180 14.19 -15.41 7.98
C LYS A 180 15.40 -15.58 7.08
N ASN A 181 15.23 -15.38 5.77
CA ASN A 181 16.19 -15.68 4.73
C ASN A 181 16.54 -14.44 3.89
N PHE A 182 16.45 -13.25 4.49
CA PHE A 182 16.63 -11.99 3.76
C PHE A 182 17.96 -11.95 2.99
N CYS A 183 19.07 -12.39 3.60
CA CYS A 183 20.38 -12.38 2.94
C CYS A 183 20.37 -13.16 1.62
N ALA A 184 19.70 -14.32 1.58
CA ALA A 184 19.61 -15.13 0.37
C ALA A 184 18.71 -14.47 -0.69
N ILE A 185 17.62 -13.82 -0.27
CA ILE A 185 16.73 -13.06 -1.16
C ILE A 185 17.47 -11.86 -1.75
N LEU A 186 18.23 -11.14 -0.93
CA LEU A 186 19.04 -10.01 -1.35
C LEU A 186 20.13 -10.44 -2.33
N GLU A 187 20.84 -11.54 -2.05
CA GLU A 187 21.84 -12.09 -2.96
C GLU A 187 21.23 -12.50 -4.30
N PHE A 188 20.09 -13.19 -4.27
CA PHE A 188 19.34 -13.53 -5.48
C PHE A 188 18.96 -12.25 -6.25
N ASN A 189 18.43 -11.24 -5.57
CA ASN A 189 18.03 -9.98 -6.16
C ASN A 189 19.19 -9.22 -6.82
N ILE A 190 20.36 -9.19 -6.18
CA ILE A 190 21.60 -8.59 -6.72
C ILE A 190 22.00 -9.32 -8.00
N LYS A 191 22.09 -10.67 -7.95
CA LYS A 191 22.45 -11.49 -9.13
C LYS A 191 21.46 -11.29 -10.27
N THR A 192 20.16 -11.22 -10.01
CA THR A 192 19.16 -10.99 -11.06
C THR A 192 19.33 -9.64 -11.76
N ARG A 193 19.82 -8.60 -11.07
CA ARG A 193 20.05 -7.27 -11.67
C ARG A 193 21.41 -7.09 -12.34
N GLN A 194 22.33 -8.02 -12.12
CA GLN A 194 23.64 -8.03 -12.79
C GLN A 194 23.63 -8.78 -14.13
N ASN A 195 22.62 -9.61 -14.37
CA ASN A 195 22.43 -10.40 -15.58
C ASN A 195 21.47 -9.71 -16.55
#